data_AF-A0A938PIP3-F1
#
_entry.id   AF-A0A938PIP3-F1
#
_cell.length_a   1.000
_cell.length_b   1.000
_cell.length_c   1.000
_cell.angle_alpha   90.00
_cell.angle_beta   90.00
_cell.angle_gamma   90.00
#
_symmetry.space_group_name_H-M   'P 1'
#
loop_
_entity.id
_entity.type
_entity.pdbx_description
1 polymer ?
#
loop_
_entity_poly.entity_id
_entity_poly.type
_entity_poly.pdbx_seq_one_letter_code
_entity_poly.pdbx_strand_id
1 'polypeptide(L)'
;MGDECTKIIPLSKTKGELEEKLQNDSTNILYAAAFIGMNIKRWKDNGIDINENLMILGTLYSNGARRPSKEIKINKFGMNAKEFYNNKFILTKFEK
;
A
#
# COMPACT_ATOMS: atom_id res chain seq x y z
N MET A 1 7.74 15.59 5.75
CA MET A 1 6.85 14.55 5.18
C MET A 1 5.45 14.52 5.81
N GLY A 2 5.22 15.01 7.05
CA GLY A 2 3.88 14.96 7.68
C GLY A 2 2.84 15.96 7.14
N ASP A 3 3.26 17.15 6.72
CA ASP A 3 2.33 18.27 6.49
C ASP A 3 1.70 18.32 5.08
N GLU A 4 2.24 17.59 4.11
CA GLU A 4 1.68 17.52 2.74
C GLU A 4 0.70 16.35 2.59
N CYS A 5 0.98 15.20 3.21
CA CYS A 5 0.07 14.06 3.20
C CYS A 5 -1.25 14.37 3.92
N THR A 6 -1.22 15.16 5.00
CA THR A 6 -2.42 15.58 5.74
C THR A 6 -3.32 16.52 4.94
N LYS A 7 -2.78 17.22 3.93
CA LYS A 7 -3.57 18.04 3.00
C LYS A 7 -4.33 17.20 1.97
N ILE A 8 -3.84 16.00 1.67
CA ILE A 8 -4.39 15.10 0.64
C ILE A 8 -5.29 14.03 1.29
N ILE A 9 -4.95 13.58 2.50
CA ILE A 9 -5.64 12.51 3.21
C ILE A 9 -6.26 13.10 4.48
N PRO A 10 -7.58 13.37 4.48
CA PRO A 10 -8.23 14.00 5.61
C PRO A 10 -8.22 13.05 6.81
N LEU A 11 -7.52 13.43 7.88
CA LEU A 11 -7.45 12.67 9.12
C LEU A 11 -8.85 12.45 9.70
N SER A 12 -9.14 11.22 10.10
CA SER A 12 -10.36 10.92 10.86
C SER A 12 -10.15 11.12 12.35
N LYS A 13 -11.12 11.77 13.00
CA LYS A 13 -11.13 12.00 14.45
C LYS A 13 -11.75 10.85 15.22
N THR A 14 -12.62 10.08 14.56
CA THR A 14 -13.29 8.91 15.17
C THR A 14 -13.16 7.68 14.28
N LYS A 15 -13.39 6.51 14.89
CA LYS A 15 -13.45 5.24 14.16
C LYS A 15 -14.58 5.24 13.12
N GLY A 16 -15.76 5.76 13.47
CA GLY A 16 -16.90 5.82 12.55
C GLY A 16 -16.62 6.69 11.33
N GLU A 17 -15.97 7.84 11.51
CA GLU A 17 -15.58 8.72 10.41
C GLU A 17 -14.56 8.04 9.45
N LEU A 18 -13.64 7.23 10.00
CA LEU A 18 -12.75 6.42 9.17
C LEU A 18 -13.51 5.37 8.36
N GLU A 19 -14.44 4.65 9.00
CA GLU A 19 -15.26 3.63 8.32
C GLU A 19 -16.10 4.25 7.19
N GLU A 20 -16.71 5.42 7.42
CA GLU A 20 -17.44 6.17 6.40
C GLU A 20 -16.56 6.60 5.23
N LYS A 21 -15.37 7.15 5.50
CA LYS A 21 -14.41 7.55 4.46
C LYS A 21 -13.93 6.37 3.62
N LEU A 22 -13.77 5.19 4.23
CA LEU A 22 -13.35 3.99 3.51
C LEU A 22 -14.44 3.42 2.59
N GLN A 23 -15.70 3.84 2.73
CA GLN A 23 -16.76 3.51 1.77
C GLN A 23 -16.66 4.32 0.46
N ASN A 24 -15.92 5.44 0.47
CA ASN A 24 -15.69 6.23 -0.74
C ASN A 24 -14.45 5.71 -1.48
N ASP A 25 -14.61 5.23 -2.71
CA ASP A 25 -13.54 4.61 -3.49
C ASP A 25 -12.29 5.51 -3.66
N SER A 26 -12.50 6.79 -3.96
CA SER A 26 -11.39 7.74 -4.14
C SER A 26 -10.59 7.92 -2.87
N THR A 27 -11.28 8.04 -1.74
CA THR A 27 -10.65 8.17 -0.43
C THR A 27 -9.98 6.86 -0.02
N ASN A 28 -10.63 5.72 -0.24
CA ASN A 28 -10.08 4.40 0.05
C ASN A 28 -8.75 4.16 -0.68
N ILE A 29 -8.68 4.50 -1.97
CA ILE A 29 -7.44 4.41 -2.77
C ILE A 29 -6.33 5.27 -2.17
N LEU A 30 -6.62 6.50 -1.74
CA LEU A 30 -5.62 7.38 -1.11
C LEU A 30 -5.10 6.79 0.21
N TYR A 31 -5.99 6.23 1.04
CA TYR A 31 -5.62 5.55 2.29
C TYR A 31 -4.75 4.31 2.02
N ALA A 32 -5.10 3.50 1.02
CA ALA A 32 -4.32 2.34 0.60
C ALA A 32 -2.92 2.74 0.10
N ALA A 33 -2.83 3.77 -0.74
CA ALA A 33 -1.56 4.30 -1.25
C ALA A 33 -0.67 4.83 -0.11
N ALA A 34 -1.24 5.57 0.85
CA ALA A 34 -0.49 6.04 2.01
C ALA A 34 0.00 4.92 2.90
N PHE A 35 -0.83 3.90 3.13
CA PHE A 35 -0.42 2.71 3.88
C PHE A 35 0.78 2.01 3.22
N ILE A 36 0.75 1.84 1.90
CA ILE A 36 1.87 1.27 1.12
C ILE A 36 3.12 2.16 1.27
N GLY A 37 2.99 3.47 1.07
CA GLY A 37 4.10 4.42 1.20
C GLY A 37 4.73 4.44 2.59
N MET A 38 3.93 4.34 3.65
CA MET A 38 4.41 4.23 5.03
C MET A 38 5.23 2.95 5.23
N ASN A 39 4.79 1.82 4.67
CA ASN A 39 5.55 0.57 4.75
C ASN A 39 6.87 0.65 3.98
N ILE A 40 6.86 1.18 2.76
CA ILE A 40 8.09 1.38 1.96
C ILE A 40 9.11 2.21 2.75
N LYS A 41 8.68 3.36 3.28
CA LYS A 41 9.55 4.22 4.09
C LYS A 41 10.08 3.48 5.31
N ARG A 42 9.20 2.82 6.07
CA ARG A 42 9.60 2.09 7.29
C ARG A 42 10.64 1.02 7.00
N TRP A 43 10.50 0.28 5.91
CA TRP A 43 11.44 -0.76 5.52
C TRP A 43 12.76 -0.19 5.02
N LYS A 44 12.71 0.89 4.23
CA LYS A 44 13.90 1.62 3.78
C LYS A 44 14.70 2.20 4.95
N ASP A 45 14.02 2.76 5.96
CA ASP A 45 14.63 3.26 7.20
C ASP A 45 15.35 2.13 7.99
N ASN A 46 15.05 0.85 7.70
CA ASN A 46 15.70 -0.33 8.27
C ASN A 46 16.68 -1.00 7.27
N GLY A 47 17.08 -0.29 6.21
CA GLY A 47 18.05 -0.78 5.22
C GLY A 47 17.51 -1.85 4.27
N ILE A 48 16.19 -2.00 4.16
CA ILE A 48 15.56 -2.97 3.24
C ILE A 48 14.71 -2.20 2.23
N ASP A 49 15.17 -2.13 0.99
CA ASP A 49 14.39 -1.54 -0.10
C ASP A 49 13.35 -2.55 -0.62
N ILE A 50 12.09 -2.16 -0.59
CA ILE A 50 10.95 -2.97 -1.06
C ILE A 50 10.10 -2.22 -2.09
N ASN A 51 10.55 -1.06 -2.58
CA ASN A 51 9.76 -0.17 -3.42
C ASN A 51 9.18 -0.87 -4.65
N GLU A 52 9.95 -1.79 -5.25
CA GLU A 52 9.56 -2.53 -6.45
C GLU A 52 9.15 -3.98 -6.16
N ASN A 53 9.18 -4.40 -4.89
CA ASN A 53 8.85 -5.78 -4.52
C ASN A 53 7.35 -5.93 -4.28
N LEU A 54 6.58 -6.00 -5.37
CA LEU A 54 5.12 -6.11 -5.36
C LEU A 54 4.59 -7.26 -4.50
N MET A 55 5.33 -8.37 -4.41
CA MET A 55 4.94 -9.51 -3.56
C MET A 55 5.01 -9.15 -2.08
N ILE A 56 6.06 -8.43 -1.66
CA ILE A 56 6.19 -7.94 -0.29
C ILE A 56 5.12 -6.87 -0.01
N LEU A 57 4.95 -5.91 -0.91
CA LEU A 57 3.96 -4.84 -0.76
C LEU A 57 2.53 -5.40 -0.63
N GLY A 58 2.14 -6.33 -1.51
CA GLY A 58 0.85 -7.01 -1.42
C GLY A 58 0.69 -7.83 -0.13
N THR A 59 1.75 -8.52 0.31
CA THR A 59 1.73 -9.27 1.57
C THR A 59 1.55 -8.35 2.79
N LEU A 60 2.20 -7.18 2.81
CA LEU A 60 2.06 -6.18 3.87
C LEU A 60 0.69 -5.51 3.85
N TYR A 61 0.15 -5.24 2.67
CA TYR A 61 -1.20 -4.70 2.51
C TYR A 61 -2.24 -5.63 3.14
N SER A 62 -2.21 -6.92 2.83
CA SER A 62 -3.24 -7.84 3.34
C SER A 62 -3.06 -8.22 4.81
N ASN A 63 -1.82 -8.28 5.31
CA ASN A 63 -1.54 -8.72 6.69
C ASN A 63 -1.45 -7.55 7.69
N GLY A 64 -1.56 -6.30 7.22
CA GLY A 64 -1.26 -5.11 8.01
C GLY A 64 0.25 -4.86 8.17
N ALA A 65 0.58 -3.73 8.80
CA ALA A 65 1.95 -3.27 8.93
C ALA A 65 2.77 -4.23 9.81
N ARG A 66 3.89 -4.73 9.28
CA ARG A 66 4.83 -5.61 10.01
C ARG A 66 6.17 -4.93 10.25
N ARG A 67 6.93 -5.45 11.22
CA ARG A 67 8.33 -5.04 11.39
C ARG A 67 9.13 -5.47 10.15
N PRO A 68 10.04 -4.62 9.66
CA PRO A 68 10.93 -4.98 8.56
C PRO A 68 11.74 -6.23 8.91
N SER A 69 11.81 -7.17 7.97
CA SER A 69 12.59 -8.39 8.08
C SER A 69 12.97 -8.86 6.69
N LYS A 70 14.19 -9.39 6.55
CA LYS A 70 14.66 -10.02 5.29
C LYS A 70 13.93 -11.33 4.99
N GLU A 71 13.27 -11.92 5.98
CA GLU A 71 12.64 -13.25 5.91
C GLU A 71 11.10 -13.19 5.85
N ILE A 72 10.54 -12.17 5.20
CA ILE A 72 9.09 -12.10 5.09
C ILE A 72 8.53 -13.25 4.25
N LYS A 73 7.65 -14.04 4.87
CA LYS A 73 6.92 -15.09 4.17
C LYS A 73 5.85 -14.47 3.28
N ILE A 74 6.06 -14.53 1.97
CA ILE A 74 5.10 -14.08 0.96
C ILE A 74 3.81 -14.91 1.07
N ASN A 75 2.66 -14.23 1.07
CA ASN A 75 1.36 -14.90 1.09
C ASN A 75 0.70 -14.91 -0.30
N LYS A 76 -0.46 -15.56 -0.40
CA LYS A 76 -1.23 -15.64 -1.64
C LYS A 76 -1.59 -14.27 -2.21
N PHE A 77 -1.90 -13.28 -1.36
CA PHE A 77 -2.23 -11.93 -1.82
C PHE A 77 -1.02 -11.25 -2.49
N GLY A 78 0.17 -11.38 -1.91
CA GLY A 78 1.41 -10.89 -2.52
C GLY A 78 1.69 -11.52 -3.89
N MET A 79 1.48 -12.84 -4.01
CA MET A 79 1.61 -13.53 -5.30
C MET A 79 0.61 -12.99 -6.33
N ASN A 80 -0.65 -12.86 -5.94
CA ASN A 80 -1.71 -12.31 -6.79
C ASN A 80 -1.42 -10.86 -7.20
N ALA A 81 -0.86 -10.03 -6.31
CA ALA A 81 -0.53 -8.65 -6.63
C ALA A 81 0.52 -8.55 -7.75
N LYS A 82 1.55 -9.41 -7.70
CA LYS A 82 2.56 -9.50 -8.77
C LYS A 82 1.96 -10.02 -10.08
N GLU A 83 1.10 -11.04 -10.00
CA GLU A 83 0.41 -11.60 -11.17
C GLU A 83 -0.49 -10.54 -11.84
N PHE A 84 -1.27 -9.82 -11.02
CA PHE A 84 -2.16 -8.75 -11.48
C PHE A 84 -1.39 -7.63 -12.18
N TYR A 85 -0.27 -7.17 -11.60
CA TYR A 85 0.59 -6.16 -12.22
C TYR A 85 1.16 -6.62 -13.57
N ASN A 86 1.55 -7.88 -13.68
CA ASN A 86 2.09 -8.46 -14.91
C ASN A 86 1.03 -8.80 -15.96
N ASN A 87 -0.26 -8.67 -15.62
CA ASN A 87 -1.33 -8.98 -16.54
C ASN A 87 -1.42 -7.92 -17.65
N LYS A 88 -1.10 -8.33 -18.89
CA LYS A 88 -1.02 -7.47 -20.08
C LYS A 88 -2.31 -6.69 -20.40
N PHE A 89 -3.46 -7.14 -19.91
CA PHE A 89 -4.73 -6.43 -20.10
C PHE A 89 -4.78 -5.06 -19.42
N ILE A 90 -3.94 -4.83 -18.40
CA ILE A 90 -3.91 -3.56 -17.66
C ILE A 90 -2.81 -2.65 -18.22
N LEU A 91 -1.62 -3.18 -18.51
CA LEU A 91 -0.48 -2.40 -18.98
C LEU A 91 -0.74 -1.70 -20.33
N THR A 92 -1.48 -2.34 -21.24
CA THR A 92 -1.87 -1.75 -22.53
C THR A 92 -2.78 -0.53 -22.43
N LYS A 93 -3.41 -0.26 -21.27
CA LYS A 93 -4.21 0.94 -21.03
C LYS A 93 -3.42 2.12 -20.44
N PHE A 94 -2.20 1.89 -19.95
CA PHE A 94 -1.36 2.91 -19.33
C PHE A 94 -0.14 3.31 -20.19
N GLU A 95 0.12 2.62 -21.29
CA GLU A 95 1.16 2.96 -22.28
C GLU A 95 0.64 3.86 -23.44
N LYS A 96 -0.23 4.84 -23.17
CA LYS A 96 -0.65 5.85 -24.16
C LYS A 96 -0.15 7.24 -23.80
#